data_AF-V6JSW1-F1
#
_entry.id   AF-V6JSW1-F1
#
_cell.length_a   1.000
_cell.length_b   1.000
_cell.length_c   1.000
_cell.angle_alpha   90.00
_cell.angle_beta   90.00
_cell.angle_gamma   90.00
#
_symmetry.space_group_name_H-M   'P 1'
#
loop_
_entity.id
_entity.type
_entity.pdbx_description
1 polymer ?
#
loop_
_entity_poly.entity_id
_entity_poly.type
_entity_poly.pdbx_seq_one_letter_code
_entity_poly.pdbx_strand_id
1 'polypeptide(L)'
;MPELQFFLLVGFAVLLGALVQSCVGLGQGMVAAPVVIVVEPSLMPGGLLVANALMAMLTVTTDWRHIDWRGLGWALPARVVGSVGGAWVVAVMDPEPLGAAVGVMVLLAVAASLWGDVRVAIRPGTLVTAGTLSGVTGTATTIGGPPMA
;
A
#
# COMPACT_ATOMS: atom_id res chain seq x y z
N MET A 1 13.56 -25.05 -6.69
CA MET A 1 13.75 -23.97 -7.67
C MET A 1 12.35 -23.60 -8.14
N PRO A 2 11.92 -22.33 -8.08
CA PRO A 2 10.61 -21.94 -8.59
C PRO A 2 10.54 -22.28 -10.09
N GLU A 3 9.41 -22.82 -10.54
CA GLU A 3 9.24 -23.17 -11.96
C GLU A 3 9.23 -21.92 -12.83
N LEU A 4 9.68 -22.01 -14.08
CA LEU A 4 9.69 -20.87 -15.01
C LEU A 4 8.31 -20.20 -15.14
N GLN A 5 7.25 -21.02 -15.08
CA GLN A 5 5.86 -20.57 -15.14
C GLN A 5 5.50 -19.63 -13.99
N PHE A 6 6.04 -19.88 -12.79
CA PHE A 6 5.84 -19.03 -11.62
C PHE A 6 6.40 -17.62 -11.89
N PHE A 7 7.63 -17.52 -12.37
CA PHE A 7 8.26 -16.24 -12.67
C PHE A 7 7.55 -15.47 -13.78
N LEU A 8 7.10 -16.17 -14.82
CA LEU A 8 6.35 -15.55 -15.92
C LEU A 8 5.02 -15.00 -15.42
N LEU A 9 4.25 -15.77 -14.65
CA LEU A 9 2.93 -15.38 -14.20
C LEU A 9 2.98 -14.26 -13.16
N VAL A 10 3.75 -14.44 -12.09
CA VAL A 10 3.88 -13.43 -11.01
C VAL A 10 4.61 -12.19 -11.52
N GLY A 11 5.69 -12.36 -12.28
CA GLY A 11 6.43 -11.25 -12.87
C GLY A 11 5.57 -10.42 -13.82
N PHE A 12 4.75 -11.07 -14.64
CA PHE A 12 3.82 -10.37 -15.52
C PHE A 12 2.72 -9.63 -14.74
N ALA A 13 2.16 -10.25 -13.68
CA ALA A 13 1.18 -9.59 -12.83
C ALA A 13 1.74 -8.36 -12.11
N VAL A 14 2.97 -8.46 -11.58
CA VAL A 14 3.70 -7.34 -10.97
C VAL A 14 4.00 -6.25 -12.01
N LEU A 15 4.39 -6.62 -13.23
CA LEU A 15 4.62 -5.68 -14.32
C LEU A 15 3.34 -4.92 -14.68
N LEU A 16 2.22 -5.63 -14.89
CA LEU A 16 0.94 -5.00 -15.17
C LEU A 16 0.48 -4.12 -14.00
N GLY A 17 0.64 -4.59 -12.76
CA GLY A 17 0.36 -3.79 -11.57
C GLY A 17 1.18 -2.52 -11.52
N ALA A 18 2.45 -2.55 -11.94
CA ALA A 18 3.33 -1.39 -11.98
C ALA A 18 2.87 -0.39 -13.04
N LEU A 19 2.50 -0.87 -14.24
CA LEU A 19 1.95 -0.04 -15.31
C LEU A 19 0.66 0.67 -14.87
N VAL A 20 -0.27 -0.07 -14.28
CA VAL A 20 -1.52 0.52 -13.74
C VAL A 20 -1.22 1.49 -12.61
N GLN A 21 -0.24 1.19 -11.75
CA GLN A 21 0.18 2.08 -10.67
C GLN A 21 0.77 3.38 -11.17
N SER A 22 1.54 3.37 -12.25
CA SER A 22 2.04 4.60 -12.88
C SER A 22 0.92 5.48 -13.43
N CYS A 23 -0.21 4.91 -13.82
CA CYS A 23 -1.35 5.66 -14.36
C CYS A 23 -2.32 6.15 -13.27
N VAL A 24 -2.60 5.33 -12.25
CA VAL A 24 -3.70 5.57 -11.28
C VAL A 24 -3.22 5.61 -9.82
N GLY A 25 -1.97 5.24 -9.54
CA GLY A 25 -1.35 5.31 -8.20
C GLY A 25 -1.52 4.07 -7.31
N LEU A 26 -2.39 3.10 -7.65
CA LEU A 26 -2.79 1.98 -6.77
C LEU A 26 -2.70 0.58 -7.41
N GLY A 27 -1.96 0.43 -8.51
CA GLY A 27 -2.02 -0.75 -9.38
C GLY A 27 -1.48 -2.06 -8.81
N GLN A 28 -0.45 -2.06 -7.95
CA GLN A 28 0.06 -3.31 -7.35
C GLN A 28 -1.00 -4.02 -6.50
N GLY A 29 -1.78 -3.25 -5.73
CA GLY A 29 -2.86 -3.79 -4.90
C GLY A 29 -4.06 -4.28 -5.70
N MET A 30 -4.34 -3.66 -6.85
CA MET A 30 -5.49 -4.04 -7.70
C MET A 30 -5.20 -5.22 -8.63
N VAL A 31 -3.95 -5.36 -9.09
CA VAL A 31 -3.58 -6.32 -10.15
C VAL A 31 -2.66 -7.42 -9.63
N ALA A 32 -1.54 -7.06 -9.01
CA ALA A 32 -0.53 -8.04 -8.61
C ALA A 32 -0.94 -8.83 -7.37
N ALA A 33 -1.59 -8.17 -6.40
CA ALA A 33 -2.02 -8.82 -5.15
C ALA A 33 -2.96 -10.02 -5.36
N PRO A 34 -4.07 -9.92 -6.12
CA PRO A 34 -4.95 -11.07 -6.35
C PRO A 34 -4.24 -12.28 -6.99
N VAL A 35 -3.25 -12.05 -7.85
CA VAL A 35 -2.49 -13.13 -8.48
C VAL A 35 -1.53 -13.77 -7.48
N VAL A 36 -0.76 -12.97 -6.75
CA VAL A 36 0.24 -13.47 -5.80
C VAL A 36 -0.41 -14.26 -4.66
N ILE A 37 -1.56 -13.80 -4.12
CA ILE A 37 -2.22 -14.50 -3.01
C ILE A 37 -2.74 -15.90 -3.42
N VAL A 38 -3.13 -16.08 -4.69
CA VAL A 38 -3.62 -17.37 -5.20
C VAL A 38 -2.47 -18.32 -5.53
N VAL A 39 -1.37 -17.77 -6.05
CA VAL A 39 -0.26 -18.57 -6.60
C VAL A 39 0.75 -18.94 -5.51
N GLU A 40 1.16 -17.97 -4.70
CA GLU A 40 2.15 -18.14 -3.64
C GLU A 40 1.87 -17.17 -2.49
N PRO A 41 0.90 -17.50 -1.61
CA PRO A 41 0.51 -16.64 -0.50
C PRO A 41 1.67 -16.33 0.46
N SER A 42 2.70 -17.19 0.53
CA SER A 42 3.86 -17.00 1.39
C SER A 42 4.69 -15.76 1.06
N LEU A 43 4.53 -15.19 -0.15
CA LEU A 43 5.18 -13.95 -0.55
C LEU A 43 4.47 -12.70 -0.02
N MET A 44 3.26 -12.83 0.52
CA MET A 44 2.50 -11.69 1.03
C MET A 44 2.78 -11.39 2.50
N PRO A 45 2.76 -10.11 2.91
CA PRO A 45 2.72 -8.90 2.05
C PRO A 45 4.11 -8.51 1.50
N GLY A 46 5.17 -9.13 2.02
CA GLY A 46 6.56 -8.67 1.86
C GLY A 46 7.03 -8.47 0.42
N GLY A 47 6.77 -9.42 -0.48
CA GLY A 47 7.22 -9.36 -1.87
C GLY A 47 6.66 -8.15 -2.63
N LEU A 48 5.37 -7.86 -2.43
CA LEU A 48 4.74 -6.70 -3.05
C LEU A 48 5.08 -5.38 -2.35
N LEU A 49 5.40 -5.40 -1.05
CA LEU A 49 5.94 -4.21 -0.37
C LEU A 49 7.30 -3.80 -0.96
N VAL A 50 8.15 -4.77 -1.30
CA VAL A 50 9.41 -4.49 -2.01
C VAL A 50 9.14 -3.89 -3.39
N ALA A 51 8.22 -4.47 -4.16
CA ALA A 51 7.83 -3.93 -5.47
C ALA A 51 7.29 -2.48 -5.36
N ASN A 52 6.44 -2.21 -4.36
CA ASN A 52 5.92 -0.87 -4.08
C ASN A 52 7.03 0.12 -3.69
N ALA A 53 8.00 -0.31 -2.88
CA ALA A 53 9.13 0.53 -2.50
C ALA A 53 10.00 0.89 -3.72
N LEU A 54 10.27 -0.08 -4.60
CA LEU A 54 10.96 0.15 -5.87
C LEU A 54 10.20 1.16 -6.74
N MET A 55 8.89 0.98 -6.89
CA MET A 55 8.04 1.93 -7.63
C MET A 55 8.09 3.33 -7.03
N ALA A 56 8.01 3.45 -5.70
CA ALA A 56 8.09 4.75 -5.03
C ALA A 56 9.44 5.44 -5.27
N MET A 57 10.55 4.70 -5.23
CA MET A 57 11.88 5.24 -5.54
C MET A 57 11.96 5.72 -7.00
N LEU A 58 11.43 4.93 -7.94
CA LEU A 58 11.37 5.32 -9.35
C LEU A 58 10.57 6.62 -9.51
N THR A 59 9.37 6.71 -8.96
CA THR A 59 8.53 7.93 -8.99
C THR A 59 9.25 9.12 -8.38
N VAL A 60 9.96 8.94 -7.26
CA VAL A 60 10.75 10.05 -6.67
C VAL A 60 11.83 10.49 -7.65
N THR A 61 12.54 9.57 -8.31
CA THR A 61 13.60 9.95 -9.25
C THR A 61 13.08 10.58 -10.55
N THR A 62 11.93 10.16 -11.06
CA THR A 62 11.33 10.72 -12.28
C THR A 62 10.67 12.07 -12.03
N ASP A 63 9.97 12.20 -10.91
CA ASP A 63 9.05 13.33 -10.66
C ASP A 63 9.50 14.22 -9.49
N TRP A 64 10.77 14.16 -9.08
CA TRP A 64 11.30 14.87 -7.91
C TRP A 64 10.96 16.37 -7.84
N ARG A 65 10.83 17.03 -8.99
CA ARG A 65 10.52 18.47 -9.09
C ARG A 65 9.08 18.81 -8.69
N HIS A 66 8.17 17.84 -8.76
CA HIS A 66 6.75 18.02 -8.45
C HIS A 66 6.40 17.57 -7.02
N ILE A 67 7.39 17.13 -6.24
CA ILE A 67 7.19 16.66 -4.87
C ILE A 67 6.99 17.85 -3.93
N ASP A 68 5.88 17.84 -3.17
CA ASP A 68 5.75 18.69 -1.99
C ASP A 68 6.59 18.12 -0.84
N TRP A 69 7.85 18.56 -0.79
CA TRP A 69 8.81 18.16 0.24
C TRP A 69 8.36 18.53 1.66
N ARG A 70 7.57 19.59 1.81
CA ARG A 70 7.11 20.04 3.13
C ARG A 70 6.02 19.10 3.64
N GLY A 71 5.06 18.75 2.80
CA GLY A 71 4.05 17.73 3.11
C GLY A 71 4.70 16.36 3.37
N LEU A 72 5.64 15.96 2.51
CA LEU A 72 6.36 14.70 2.63
C LEU A 72 7.14 14.59 3.94
N GLY A 73 7.76 15.68 4.41
CA GLY A 73 8.50 15.72 5.67
C GLY A 73 7.65 15.38 6.91
N TRP A 74 6.34 15.64 6.87
CA TRP A 74 5.41 15.25 7.94
C TRP A 74 4.82 13.85 7.73
N ALA A 75 4.47 13.51 6.48
CA ALA A 75 3.80 12.26 6.18
C ALA A 75 4.74 11.05 6.17
N LEU A 76 5.97 11.20 5.68
CA LEU A 76 6.90 10.08 5.50
C LEU A 76 7.34 9.47 6.85
N PRO A 77 7.79 10.23 7.87
CA PRO A 77 8.15 9.65 9.16
C PRO A 77 6.96 8.95 9.82
N ALA A 78 5.78 9.58 9.76
CA ALA A 78 4.53 9.01 10.25
C ALA A 78 4.19 7.70 9.53
N ARG A 79 4.37 7.64 8.21
CA ARG A 79 4.18 6.44 7.41
C ARG A 79 5.17 5.34 7.76
N VAL A 80 6.44 5.66 7.98
CA VAL A 80 7.45 4.69 8.44
C VAL A 80 7.05 4.09 9.78
N VAL A 81 6.67 4.93 10.75
CA VAL A 81 6.21 4.47 12.08
C VAL A 81 4.97 3.59 11.94
N GLY A 82 3.99 4.03 11.13
CA GLY A 82 2.79 3.25 10.84
C GLY A 82 3.10 1.92 10.17
N SER A 83 4.03 1.89 9.22
CA SER A 83 4.45 0.68 8.52
C SER A 83 5.14 -0.32 9.44
N VAL A 84 5.95 0.15 10.40
CA VAL A 84 6.51 -0.72 11.45
C VAL A 84 5.39 -1.30 12.31
N GLY A 85 4.42 -0.48 12.71
CA GLY A 85 3.24 -0.93 13.45
C GLY A 85 2.41 -1.96 12.66
N GLY A 86 2.17 -1.73 11.37
CA GLY A 86 1.47 -2.67 10.48
C GLY A 86 2.23 -3.98 10.32
N ALA A 87 3.56 -3.92 10.14
CA ALA A 87 4.40 -5.12 10.06
C ALA A 87 4.37 -5.91 11.37
N TRP A 88 4.37 -5.23 12.51
CA TRP A 88 4.24 -5.87 13.82
C TRP A 88 2.88 -6.55 14.00
N VAL A 89 1.78 -5.91 13.58
CA VAL A 89 0.45 -6.52 13.58
C VAL A 89 0.42 -7.78 12.72
N VAL A 90 0.97 -7.73 11.51
CA VAL A 90 1.05 -8.90 10.61
C VAL A 90 1.92 -10.01 11.21
N ALA A 91 2.98 -9.67 11.95
CA ALA A 91 3.88 -10.66 12.53
C ALA A 91 3.30 -11.39 13.76
N VAL A 92 2.34 -10.79 14.45
CA VAL A 92 1.81 -11.31 15.72
C VAL A 92 0.39 -11.86 15.59
N MET A 93 -0.40 -11.41 14.61
CA MET A 93 -1.77 -11.87 14.41
C MET A 93 -1.84 -13.11 13.52
N ASP A 94 -2.76 -14.01 13.86
CA ASP A 94 -3.11 -15.14 12.99
C ASP A 94 -3.75 -14.66 11.66
N PRO A 95 -3.64 -15.46 10.58
CA PRO A 95 -4.12 -15.06 9.25
C PRO A 95 -5.63 -14.75 9.19
N GLU A 96 -6.46 -15.51 9.91
CA GLU A 96 -7.92 -15.32 9.94
C GLU A 96 -8.34 -13.96 10.55
N PRO A 97 -7.94 -13.61 11.79
CA PRO A 97 -8.30 -12.32 12.37
C PRO A 97 -7.65 -11.14 11.65
N LEU A 98 -6.45 -11.32 11.07
CA LEU A 98 -5.83 -10.31 10.22
C LEU A 98 -6.68 -10.03 8.97
N GLY A 99 -7.13 -11.08 8.28
CA GLY A 99 -8.01 -10.96 7.12
C GLY A 99 -9.33 -10.26 7.46
N ALA A 100 -9.93 -10.59 8.61
CA ALA A 100 -11.14 -9.92 9.08
C ALA A 100 -10.91 -8.43 9.39
N ALA A 101 -9.81 -8.08 10.07
CA ALA A 101 -9.46 -6.69 10.37
C ALA A 101 -9.23 -5.86 9.10
N VAL A 102 -8.53 -6.43 8.12
CA VAL A 102 -8.33 -5.83 6.80
C VAL A 102 -9.67 -5.62 6.10
N GLY A 103 -10.55 -6.63 6.08
CA GLY A 103 -11.86 -6.54 5.47
C GLY A 103 -12.73 -5.44 6.08
N VAL A 104 -12.77 -5.34 7.42
CA VAL A 104 -13.47 -4.27 8.14
C VAL A 104 -12.91 -2.89 7.76
N MET A 105 -11.59 -2.76 7.71
CA MET A 105 -10.94 -1.50 7.35
C MET A 105 -11.27 -1.06 5.91
N VAL A 106 -11.29 -2.00 4.95
CA VAL A 106 -11.71 -1.75 3.57
C VAL A 106 -13.18 -1.31 3.52
N LEU A 107 -14.07 -2.00 4.24
CA LEU A 107 -15.49 -1.63 4.30
C LEU A 107 -15.70 -0.24 4.90
N LEU A 108 -14.95 0.12 5.94
CA LEU A 108 -14.97 1.47 6.52
C LEU A 108 -14.47 2.52 5.52
N ALA A 109 -13.43 2.22 4.75
CA ALA A 109 -12.92 3.11 3.71
C ALA A 109 -13.94 3.30 2.57
N VAL A 110 -14.63 2.24 2.15
CA VAL A 110 -15.71 2.31 1.17
C VAL A 110 -16.88 3.13 1.71
N ALA A 111 -17.31 2.90 2.96
CA ALA A 111 -18.36 3.66 3.59
C ALA A 111 -18.01 5.16 3.69
N ALA A 112 -16.77 5.48 4.08
CA ALA A 112 -16.27 6.85 4.11
C ALA A 112 -16.26 7.50 2.71
N SER A 113 -15.94 6.73 1.67
CA SER A 113 -15.95 7.21 0.28
C SER A 113 -17.36 7.52 -0.24
N LEU A 114 -18.40 6.90 0.32
CA LEU A 114 -19.81 7.16 -0.02
C LEU A 114 -20.33 8.48 0.59
N TRP A 115 -19.74 8.95 1.70
CA TRP A 115 -20.10 10.22 2.35
C TRP A 115 -19.43 11.44 1.67
N GLY A 116 -19.47 11.49 0.34
CA GLY A 116 -18.77 12.47 -0.50
C GLY A 116 -18.72 13.89 0.07
N ASP A 117 -17.53 14.50 -0.02
CA ASP A 117 -17.11 15.85 0.45
C ASP A 117 -16.40 15.96 1.82
N VAL A 118 -15.74 14.91 2.32
CA VAL A 118 -14.79 15.09 3.43
C VAL A 118 -13.48 15.72 2.92
N ARG A 119 -13.47 17.04 2.78
CA ARG A 119 -12.25 17.81 2.45
C ARG A 119 -11.43 18.03 3.72
N VAL A 120 -10.49 17.15 3.99
CA VAL A 120 -9.59 17.31 5.13
C VAL A 120 -8.51 18.35 4.79
N ALA A 121 -8.38 19.39 5.62
CA ALA A 121 -7.35 20.38 5.42
C ALA A 121 -5.95 19.76 5.57
N ILE A 122 -5.08 20.01 4.58
CA ILE A 122 -3.68 19.57 4.60
C ILE A 122 -2.93 20.37 5.67
N ARG A 123 -2.77 19.76 6.84
CA ARG A 123 -2.07 20.32 8.01
C ARG A 123 -1.10 19.26 8.54
N PRO A 124 -0.04 19.64 9.28
CA PRO A 124 0.90 18.67 9.86
C PRO A 124 0.21 17.55 10.65
N GLY A 125 -0.79 17.88 11.48
CA GLY A 125 -1.55 16.88 12.23
C GLY A 125 -2.29 15.89 11.31
N THR A 126 -2.98 16.38 10.29
CA THR A 126 -3.66 15.56 9.28
C THR A 126 -2.68 14.65 8.53
N LEU A 127 -1.52 15.18 8.13
CA LEU A 127 -0.49 14.43 7.41
C LEU A 127 0.14 13.35 8.28
N VAL A 128 0.31 13.61 9.58
CA VAL A 128 0.79 12.60 10.53
C VAL A 128 -0.26 11.49 10.69
N THR A 129 -1.54 11.84 10.89
CA THR A 129 -2.60 10.82 11.02
C THR A 129 -2.81 10.03 9.73
N ALA A 130 -2.80 10.71 8.59
CA ALA A 130 -2.92 10.07 7.28
C ALA A 130 -1.72 9.17 7.02
N GLY A 131 -0.51 9.64 7.32
CA GLY A 131 0.74 8.89 7.19
C GLY A 131 0.74 7.64 8.05
N THR A 132 0.42 7.74 9.35
CA THR A 132 0.39 6.57 10.24
C THR A 132 -0.67 5.55 9.82
N LEU A 133 -1.90 6.00 9.54
CA LEU A 133 -2.98 5.11 9.09
C LEU A 133 -2.63 4.45 7.76
N SER A 134 -2.12 5.21 6.79
CA SER A 134 -1.67 4.69 5.50
C SER A 134 -0.51 3.72 5.65
N GLY A 135 0.41 3.96 6.59
CA GLY A 135 1.51 3.06 6.90
C GLY A 135 1.03 1.72 7.46
N VAL A 136 0.16 1.74 8.47
CA VAL A 136 -0.38 0.51 9.09
C VAL A 136 -1.20 -0.27 8.08
N THR A 137 -2.18 0.39 7.45
CA THR A 137 -3.11 -0.25 6.52
C THR A 137 -2.41 -0.71 5.24
N GLY A 138 -1.52 0.11 4.69
CA GLY A 138 -0.78 -0.22 3.48
C GLY A 138 0.25 -1.33 3.68
N THR A 139 0.84 -1.46 4.86
CA THR A 139 1.70 -2.62 5.17
C THR A 139 0.90 -3.89 5.37
N ALA A 140 -0.23 -3.82 6.09
CA ALA A 140 -1.06 -4.99 6.36
C ALA A 140 -1.75 -5.54 5.10
N THR A 141 -2.17 -4.66 4.19
CA THR A 141 -2.96 -5.04 3.00
C THR A 141 -2.14 -5.08 1.72
N THR A 142 -0.96 -4.48 1.70
CA THR A 142 -0.19 -4.18 0.48
C THR A 142 -0.88 -3.20 -0.49
N ILE A 143 -2.03 -2.64 -0.11
CA ILE A 143 -2.76 -1.64 -0.89
C ILE A 143 -2.37 -0.26 -0.36
N GLY A 144 -1.84 0.62 -1.20
CA GLY A 144 -1.49 1.99 -0.80
C GLY A 144 -2.68 2.69 -0.12
N GLY A 145 -2.45 3.31 1.03
CA GLY A 145 -3.53 3.73 1.92
C GLY A 145 -4.40 4.88 1.35
N PRO A 146 -5.72 4.68 1.22
CA PRO A 146 -6.71 5.74 0.97
C PRO A 146 -6.64 6.97 1.89
N PRO A 147 -6.22 6.89 3.18
CA PRO A 147 -6.19 8.05 4.08
C PRO A 147 -5.26 9.19 3.67
N MET A 148 -4.30 8.92 2.79
CA MET A 148 -3.35 9.92 2.27
C MET A 148 -3.85 10.61 0.99
N ALA A 149 -4.89 10.06 0.35
CA ALA A 149 -5.47 10.55 -0.91
C ALA A 149 -6.65 11.50 -0.67
#